data_AF-A0A8S8ZCY2-F1
#
_entry.id   AF-A0A8S8ZCY2-F1
#
_cell.length_a   1.000
_cell.length_b   1.000
_cell.length_c   1.000
_cell.angle_alpha   90.00
_cell.angle_beta   90.00
_cell.angle_gamma   90.00
#
_symmetry.space_group_name_H-M   'P 1'
#
loop_
_entity.id
_entity.type
_entity.pdbx_description
1 polymer ?
#
loop_
_entity_poly.entity_id
_entity_poly.type
_entity_poly.pdbx_seq_one_letter_code
_entity_poly.pdbx_strand_id
1 'polypeptide(L)'
;MFTVNIALMARREKRWTPLFGVVHAPVSGVTWLGGVAVPAERRGPDGSGGMAVRPNSAPDPIRLVASGSHRGEMDEKFAASLGRYDLVRMGSSLKACVVAEGNADLTLVSDPLHAGTSPHPTQSYPPLEA
;
A
#
# COMPACT_ATOMS: atom_id res chain seq x y z
N MET A 1 -9.91 -7.60 2.86
CA MET A 1 -8.76 -8.37 2.35
C MET A 1 -7.53 -7.96 3.14
N PHE A 2 -6.70 -8.90 3.59
CA PHE A 2 -5.47 -8.62 4.34
C PHE A 2 -4.26 -9.21 3.61
N THR A 3 -3.07 -8.78 4.02
CA THR A 3 -1.79 -9.21 3.44
C THR A 3 -0.81 -9.58 4.54
N VAL A 4 0.05 -10.56 4.29
CA VAL A 4 1.25 -10.84 5.07
C VAL A 4 2.42 -10.12 4.41
N ASN A 5 3.23 -9.40 5.20
CA ASN A 5 4.32 -8.58 4.71
C ASN A 5 5.62 -9.00 5.40
N ILE A 6 6.64 -9.36 4.63
CA ILE A 6 7.98 -9.74 5.13
C ILE A 6 9.00 -8.89 4.39
N ALA A 7 9.91 -8.26 5.12
CA ALA A 7 11.00 -7.49 4.53
C ALA A 7 12.34 -7.94 5.11
N LEU A 8 13.32 -8.17 4.23
CA LEU A 8 14.72 -8.27 4.61
C LEU A 8 15.29 -6.86 4.70
N MET A 9 15.70 -6.48 5.91
CA MET A 9 16.26 -5.16 6.20
C MET A 9 17.74 -5.30 6.53
N ALA A 10 18.58 -4.46 5.93
CA ALA A 10 19.98 -4.31 6.34
C ALA A 10 20.17 -3.04 7.14
N ARG A 11 20.86 -3.15 8.29
CA ARG A 11 21.28 -1.99 9.05
C ARG A 11 22.56 -1.44 8.43
N ARG A 12 22.50 -0.20 7.97
CA ARG A 12 23.67 0.57 7.53
C ARG A 12 23.79 1.79 8.42
N GLU A 13 24.89 1.89 9.15
CA GLU A 13 25.10 2.91 10.18
C GLU A 13 23.93 2.96 11.18
N LYS A 14 23.21 4.09 11.21
CA LYS A 14 22.06 4.37 12.09
C LYS A 14 20.70 4.16 11.41
N ARG A 15 20.62 3.68 10.16
CA ARG A 15 19.37 3.51 9.42
C ARG A 15 19.18 2.07 8.89
N TRP A 16 17.94 1.60 8.89
CA TRP A 16 17.54 0.35 8.23
C TRP A 16 17.18 0.61 6.77
N THR A 17 17.70 -0.21 5.86
CA THR A 17 17.41 -0.14 4.41
C THR A 17 16.77 -1.45 3.96
N PRO A 18 15.62 -1.42 3.26
CA PRO A 18 15.01 -2.62 2.71
C PRO A 18 15.86 -3.16 1.56
N LEU A 19 16.21 -4.44 1.61
CA LEU A 19 16.94 -5.14 0.55
C LEU A 19 16.02 -6.00 -0.32
N PHE A 20 14.98 -6.57 0.28
CA PHE A 20 14.02 -7.46 -0.37
C PHE A 20 12.71 -7.43 0.40
N GLY A 21 11.58 -7.57 -0.31
CA GLY A 21 10.25 -7.60 0.28
C GLY A 21 9.38 -8.67 -0.35
N VAL A 22 8.46 -9.20 0.44
CA VAL A 22 7.38 -10.09 0.03
C VAL A 22 6.08 -9.57 0.60
N VAL A 23 5.07 -9.44 -0.25
CA VAL A 23 3.69 -9.22 0.15
C VAL A 23 2.88 -10.40 -0.35
N HIS A 24 2.17 -11.08 0.54
CA HIS A 24 1.30 -12.20 0.18
C HIS A 24 -0.14 -11.88 0.57
N ALA A 25 -1.07 -12.05 -0.37
CA ALA A 25 -2.51 -11.91 -0.14
C ALA A 25 -3.16 -13.31 -0.08
N PRO A 26 -3.43 -13.85 1.12
CA PRO A 26 -3.85 -15.24 1.27
C PRO A 26 -5.18 -15.56 0.57
N VAL A 27 -6.11 -14.61 0.58
CA VAL A 27 -7.45 -14.80 0.02
C VAL A 27 -7.41 -14.97 -1.51
N SER A 28 -6.51 -14.27 -2.20
CA SER A 28 -6.37 -14.39 -3.67
C SER A 28 -5.26 -15.36 -4.09
N GLY A 29 -4.44 -15.84 -3.14
CA GLY A 29 -3.26 -16.66 -3.44
C GLY A 29 -2.16 -15.91 -4.21
N VAL A 30 -2.18 -14.57 -4.23
CA VAL A 30 -1.21 -13.76 -4.97
C VAL A 30 -0.05 -13.33 -4.07
N THR A 31 1.17 -13.42 -4.60
CA THR A 31 2.41 -13.02 -3.95
C THR A 31 3.17 -12.05 -4.82
N TRP A 32 3.56 -10.93 -4.24
CA TRP A 32 4.47 -9.95 -4.84
C TRP A 32 5.80 -10.04 -4.13
N LEU A 33 6.90 -10.05 -4.88
CA LEU A 33 8.24 -10.07 -4.33
C LEU A 33 9.23 -9.29 -5.19
N GLY A 34 10.30 -8.80 -4.58
CA GLY A 34 11.35 -8.08 -5.28
C GLY A 34 12.32 -7.40 -4.32
N GLY A 35 13.47 -6.97 -4.84
CA GLY A 35 14.51 -6.35 -4.04
C GLY A 35 15.65 -5.77 -4.88
N VAL A 36 16.68 -5.25 -4.21
CA VAL A 36 17.83 -4.60 -4.87
C VAL A 36 18.55 -5.57 -5.82
N ALA A 37 18.67 -6.84 -5.44
CA ALA A 37 19.32 -7.89 -6.23
C ALA A 37 18.34 -8.92 -6.82
N VAL A 38 17.03 -8.72 -6.63
CA VAL A 38 15.99 -9.68 -7.04
C VAL A 38 14.94 -8.93 -7.89
N PRO A 39 14.76 -9.30 -9.18
CA PRO A 39 13.74 -8.69 -10.02
C PRO A 39 12.36 -8.71 -9.38
N ALA A 40 11.55 -7.70 -9.66
CA ALA A 40 10.17 -7.67 -9.20
C ALA A 40 9.33 -8.72 -9.94
N GLU A 41 8.58 -9.53 -9.19
CA GLU A 41 7.78 -10.63 -9.71
C GLU A 41 6.43 -10.71 -8.99
N ARG A 42 5.39 -11.05 -9.75
CA ARG A 42 4.08 -11.44 -9.25
C ARG A 42 3.91 -12.94 -9.48
N ARG A 43 3.43 -13.66 -8.46
CA ARG A 43 3.04 -15.07 -8.53
C ARG A 43 1.60 -15.21 -8.09
N GLY A 44 0.77 -15.90 -8.87
CA GLY A 44 -0.61 -16.15 -8.52
C GLY A 44 -1.15 -17.42 -9.18
N PRO A 45 -2.41 -17.77 -8.90
CA PRO A 45 -3.08 -18.92 -9.52
C PRO A 45 -3.19 -18.82 -11.05
N ASP A 46 -3.15 -17.60 -11.57
CA ASP A 46 -3.15 -17.23 -12.99
C ASP A 46 -1.75 -17.25 -13.64
N GLY A 47 -0.70 -17.58 -12.86
CA GLY A 47 0.68 -17.70 -13.33
C GLY A 47 1.65 -16.77 -12.62
N SER A 48 2.91 -16.80 -13.07
CA SER A 48 4.00 -15.98 -12.53
C SER A 48 4.67 -15.16 -13.63
N GLY A 49 5.07 -13.93 -13.32
CA GLY A 49 5.74 -13.06 -14.28
C GLY A 49 6.42 -11.86 -13.63
N GLY A 50 7.40 -11.31 -14.37
CA GLY A 50 8.06 -10.07 -14.00
C GLY A 50 7.08 -8.89 -13.96
N MET A 51 7.33 -7.95 -13.07
CA MET A 51 6.55 -6.74 -12.91
C MET A 51 7.37 -5.50 -13.26
N ALA A 52 6.72 -4.52 -13.86
CA ALA A 52 7.32 -3.21 -14.11
C ALA A 52 6.26 -2.13 -13.93
N VAL A 53 6.70 -0.98 -13.41
CA VAL A 53 5.88 0.23 -13.42
C VAL A 53 5.60 0.63 -14.88
N ARG A 54 4.38 1.11 -15.13
CA ARG A 54 3.98 1.61 -16.44
C ARG A 54 3.89 3.14 -16.37
N PRO A 55 4.74 3.89 -17.10
CA PRO A 55 4.62 5.34 -17.18
C PRO A 55 3.23 5.73 -17.69
N ASN A 56 2.60 6.70 -17.04
CA ASN A 56 1.41 7.34 -17.56
C ASN A 56 1.80 8.36 -18.64
N SER A 57 1.02 8.44 -19.71
CA SER A 57 1.19 9.42 -20.79
C SER A 57 -0.11 10.21 -20.97
N ALA A 58 0.00 11.52 -21.19
CA ALA A 58 -1.15 12.31 -21.59
C ALA A 58 -1.74 11.74 -22.91
N PRO A 59 -3.07 11.64 -23.06
CA PRO A 59 -4.12 12.28 -22.25
C PRO A 59 -4.82 11.37 -21.21
N ASP A 60 -4.18 10.28 -20.77
CA ASP A 60 -4.81 9.32 -19.86
C ASP A 60 -5.01 9.92 -18.45
N PRO A 61 -6.12 9.58 -17.75
CA PRO A 61 -6.30 9.99 -16.37
C PRO A 61 -5.24 9.34 -15.46
N ILE A 62 -4.87 10.03 -14.38
CA ILE A 62 -4.00 9.49 -13.34
C ILE A 62 -4.72 8.37 -12.60
N ARG A 63 -4.11 7.19 -12.50
CA ARG A 63 -4.63 6.04 -11.76
C ARG A 63 -4.16 6.13 -10.30
N LEU A 64 -5.04 6.62 -9.44
CA LEU A 64 -4.78 6.89 -8.05
C LEU A 64 -5.30 5.74 -7.17
N VAL A 65 -4.45 5.22 -6.28
CA VAL A 65 -4.88 4.25 -5.25
C VAL A 65 -4.79 4.86 -3.86
N ALA A 66 -5.85 4.72 -3.06
CA ALA A 66 -5.93 5.30 -1.71
C ALA A 66 -6.38 4.29 -0.66
N SER A 67 -6.15 4.62 0.62
CA SER A 67 -6.62 3.80 1.74
C SER A 67 -8.15 3.69 1.71
N GLY A 68 -8.67 2.49 1.96
CA GLY A 68 -10.11 2.26 2.09
C GLY A 68 -10.73 2.83 3.37
N SER A 69 -9.93 2.97 4.43
CA SER A 69 -10.41 3.21 5.79
C SER A 69 -10.46 4.68 6.25
N HIS A 70 -9.75 5.58 5.55
CA HIS A 70 -9.59 6.97 5.98
C HIS A 70 -9.70 7.88 4.76
N ARG A 71 -10.50 8.95 4.90
CA ARG A 71 -10.55 10.09 3.98
C ARG A 71 -10.16 11.33 4.77
N GLY A 72 -8.95 11.81 4.60
CA GLY A 72 -8.58 13.14 5.08
C GLY A 72 -8.94 14.19 4.05
N GLU A 73 -9.32 15.40 4.48
CA GLU A 73 -9.50 16.55 3.57
C GLU A 73 -8.26 16.81 2.70
N MET A 74 -7.06 16.52 3.23
CA MET A 74 -5.81 16.62 2.50
C MET A 74 -5.70 15.62 1.34
N ASP A 75 -6.24 14.40 1.51
CA ASP A 75 -6.25 13.39 0.44
C ASP A 75 -7.15 13.84 -0.72
N GLU A 76 -8.30 14.45 -0.40
CA GLU A 76 -9.25 14.98 -1.40
C GLU A 76 -8.69 16.21 -2.12
N LYS A 77 -8.04 17.13 -1.39
CA LYS A 77 -7.33 18.28 -1.98
C LYS A 77 -6.21 17.83 -2.91
N PHE A 78 -5.41 16.84 -2.51
CA PHE A 78 -4.35 16.30 -3.35
C PHE A 78 -4.93 15.66 -4.61
N ALA A 79 -5.93 14.78 -4.48
CA ALA A 79 -6.57 14.13 -5.62
C ALA A 79 -7.13 15.16 -6.62
N ALA A 80 -7.81 16.20 -6.13
CA ALA A 80 -8.35 17.27 -6.98
C ALA A 80 -7.26 18.05 -7.73
N SER A 81 -6.04 18.15 -7.18
CA SER A 81 -4.92 18.85 -7.83
C SER A 81 -4.31 18.09 -9.01
N LEU A 82 -4.60 16.80 -9.18
CA LEU A 82 -4.05 15.95 -10.25
C LEU A 82 -4.73 16.16 -11.61
N GLY A 83 -5.81 16.94 -11.68
CA GLY A 83 -6.62 17.06 -12.89
C GLY A 83 -7.53 15.84 -13.09
N ARG A 84 -7.45 15.18 -14.24
CA ARG A 84 -8.24 13.95 -14.50
C ARG A 84 -7.60 12.76 -13.79
N TYR A 85 -8.36 12.09 -12.93
CA TYR A 85 -7.90 10.90 -12.22
C TYR A 85 -9.01 9.86 -12.05
N ASP A 86 -8.61 8.60 -11.96
CA ASP A 86 -9.44 7.47 -11.53
C ASP A 86 -8.97 7.01 -10.15
N LEU A 87 -9.90 6.87 -9.20
CA LEU A 87 -9.58 6.53 -7.81
C LEU A 87 -10.07 5.13 -7.43
N VAL A 88 -9.14 4.27 -7.02
CA VAL A 88 -9.44 2.94 -6.48
C VAL A 88 -9.04 2.87 -5.00
N ARG A 89 -9.93 2.36 -4.16
CA ARG A 89 -9.66 2.18 -2.73
C ARG A 89 -9.26 0.74 -2.43
N MET A 90 -8.16 0.56 -1.72
CA MET A 90 -7.67 -0.76 -1.31
C MET A 90 -6.86 -0.71 -0.01
N GLY A 91 -6.57 -1.90 0.53
CA GLY A 91 -5.74 -2.06 1.73
C GLY A 91 -4.29 -1.56 1.50
N SER A 92 -3.61 -1.18 2.58
CA SER A 92 -2.40 -0.35 2.48
C SER A 92 -1.27 -0.97 1.63
N SER A 93 -0.85 -2.21 1.94
CA SER A 93 0.24 -2.86 1.19
C SER A 93 -0.10 -3.15 -0.26
N LEU A 94 -1.38 -3.41 -0.58
CA LEU A 94 -1.82 -3.70 -1.95
C LEU A 94 -1.63 -2.50 -2.88
N LYS A 95 -1.71 -1.27 -2.36
CA LYS A 95 -1.47 -0.06 -3.17
C LYS A 95 -0.08 -0.06 -3.80
N ALA A 96 0.94 -0.39 -3.01
CA ALA A 96 2.32 -0.47 -3.50
C ALA A 96 2.49 -1.61 -4.52
N CYS A 97 1.85 -2.75 -4.29
CA CYS A 97 1.85 -3.88 -5.22
C CYS A 97 1.24 -3.50 -6.58
N VAL A 98 0.08 -2.85 -6.59
CA VAL A 98 -0.62 -2.44 -7.82
C VAL A 98 0.16 -1.38 -8.60
N VAL A 99 0.85 -0.45 -7.92
CA VAL A 99 1.78 0.48 -8.57
C VAL A 99 2.97 -0.27 -9.18
N ALA A 100 3.58 -1.21 -8.45
CA ALA A 100 4.72 -1.98 -8.93
C ALA A 100 4.38 -2.87 -10.15
N GLU A 101 3.13 -3.34 -10.27
CA GLU A 101 2.60 -4.03 -11.45
C GLU A 101 2.30 -3.09 -12.62
N GLY A 102 2.39 -1.77 -12.43
CA GLY A 102 2.03 -0.79 -13.43
C GLY A 102 0.53 -0.59 -13.62
N ASN A 103 -0.29 -1.05 -12.67
CA ASN A 103 -1.76 -0.93 -12.67
C ASN A 103 -2.26 0.36 -12.01
N ALA A 104 -1.39 1.07 -11.29
CA ALA A 104 -1.64 2.41 -10.74
C ALA A 104 -0.41 3.30 -10.92
N ASP A 105 -0.62 4.61 -10.85
CA ASP A 105 0.42 5.63 -11.03
C ASP A 105 0.88 6.20 -9.69
N LEU A 106 -0.05 6.43 -8.77
CA LEU A 106 0.21 7.08 -7.49
C LEU A 106 -0.53 6.38 -6.36
N THR A 107 0.13 6.28 -5.19
CA THR A 107 -0.50 5.81 -3.95
C THR A 107 -0.61 6.93 -2.92
N LEU A 108 -1.80 7.10 -2.36
CA LEU A 108 -2.06 7.95 -1.20
C LEU A 108 -1.99 7.12 0.09
N VAL A 109 -1.16 7.61 1.00
CA VAL A 109 -1.03 7.08 2.36
C VAL A 109 -1.37 8.23 3.30
N SER A 110 -2.57 8.20 3.86
CA SER A 110 -3.00 9.15 4.88
C SER A 110 -2.10 9.01 6.11
N ASP A 111 -1.53 10.11 6.57
CA ASP A 111 -0.70 10.15 7.77
C ASP A 111 -1.58 9.87 9.02
N PRO A 112 -1.27 8.84 9.84
CA PRO A 112 -2.00 8.61 11.08
C PRO A 112 -1.85 9.77 12.08
N LEU A 113 -0.84 10.65 11.93
CA LEU A 113 -0.66 11.81 12.81
C LEU A 113 -1.62 12.98 12.52
N HIS A 114 -2.28 12.98 11.36
CA HIS A 114 -3.26 14.02 10.96
C HIS A 114 -4.68 13.49 10.80
N ALA A 115 -4.91 12.19 11.04
CA ALA A 115 -6.24 11.68 11.28
C ALA A 115 -6.72 12.26 12.62
N GLY A 116 -7.63 13.24 12.56
CA GLY A 116 -8.16 13.92 13.74
C GLY A 116 -8.44 12.92 14.86
N THR A 117 -7.89 13.19 16.04
CA THR A 117 -8.11 12.41 17.25
C THR A 117 -9.61 12.33 17.53
N SER A 118 -10.26 11.26 17.07
CA SER A 118 -11.55 10.86 17.61
C SER A 118 -11.29 10.35 19.03
N PRO A 119 -11.94 10.89 20.07
CA PRO A 119 -11.77 10.36 21.40
C PRO A 119 -12.35 8.94 21.41
N HIS A 120 -11.47 7.93 21.44
CA HIS A 120 -11.90 6.58 21.76
C HIS A 120 -12.56 6.61 23.15
N PRO A 121 -13.81 6.17 23.31
CA PRO A 121 -14.36 5.96 24.64
C PRO A 121 -13.51 4.90 25.33
N THR A 122 -12.94 5.26 26.47
CA THR A 122 -12.24 4.33 27.35
C THR A 122 -13.25 3.27 27.81
N GLN A 123 -13.22 2.09 27.20
CA GLN A 123 -13.97 0.94 27.68
C GLN A 123 -13.22 0.36 28.88
N SER A 124 -13.66 0.70 30.09
CA SER A 124 -13.19 0.08 31.33
C SER A 124 -13.68 -1.36 31.39
N TYR A 125 -12.75 -2.31 31.33
CA TYR A 125 -13.04 -3.71 31.68
C TYR A 125 -13.11 -3.84 33.20
N PRO A 126 -14.08 -4.58 33.77
CA PRO A 126 -14.07 -4.88 35.19
C PRO A 126 -12.85 -5.76 35.53
N PRO A 127 -12.30 -5.63 36.75
CA PRO A 127 -11.18 -6.47 37.18
C PRO A 127 -11.60 -7.94 37.19
N LEU A 128 -10.71 -8.80 36.69
CA LEU A 128 -10.82 -10.25 36.84
C LEU A 128 -10.74 -10.57 38.35
N GLU A 129 -11.83 -11.08 38.91
CA GLU A 129 -11.80 -11.72 40.23
C GLU A 129 -10.94 -12.99 40.12
N ALA A 130 -9.99 -13.13 41.06
CA ALA A 130 -9.12 -14.28 41.22
C ALA A 130 -9.74 -15.32 42.16
#